data_AF-A0A0B1RZ30-F1
#
_entry.id   AF-A0A0B1RZ30-F1
#
_cell.length_a   1.000
_cell.length_b   1.000
_cell.length_c   1.000
_cell.angle_alpha   90.00
_cell.angle_beta   90.00
_cell.angle_gamma   90.00
#
_symmetry.space_group_name_H-M   'P 1'
#
loop_
_entity.id
_entity.type
_entity.pdbx_description
1 polymer ?
#
loop_
_entity_poly.entity_id
_entity_poly.type
_entity_poly.pdbx_seq_one_letter_code
_entity_poly.pdbx_strand_id
1 'polypeptide(L)'
;MSPPPKSNYMSAANLQAGWITMPETPPHIFHPFFSTRDAQQTCMSMQNANESPTLAELSALVMHPPHGEPNKFLWLGPSGITIGKVNLSADKPRDIMEEVDHMDHRRVEGRLECPVGVSLSEYHMLLAYPHKLNAFSIYTKTVVYEDVWPQDYGNAVGLVNDPTSEFQWLFTKQMTMKYKPMDESRYVWRVFLERGDYAKALMIARSRLQIDPEAHELVLKRQAEKFLADG
;
A
#
# COMPACT_ATOMS: atom_id res chain seq x y z
N MET A 1 -13.45 -13.22 91.17
CA MET A 1 -14.33 -14.37 90.87
C MET A 1 -15.74 -13.83 90.64
N SER A 2 -16.42 -14.38 89.62
CA SER A 2 -17.82 -14.15 89.16
C SER A 2 -18.15 -12.79 88.50
N PRO A 3 -19.23 -12.68 87.68
CA PRO A 3 -19.34 -13.09 86.26
C PRO A 3 -19.93 -11.95 85.36
N PRO A 4 -20.25 -12.16 84.05
CA PRO A 4 -20.27 -11.10 83.03
C PRO A 4 -21.66 -10.51 82.73
N PRO A 5 -21.75 -9.37 82.02
CA PRO A 5 -22.92 -9.01 81.24
C PRO A 5 -22.66 -9.06 79.73
N LYS A 6 -23.72 -9.42 79.00
CA LYS A 6 -23.79 -9.56 77.55
C LYS A 6 -24.18 -8.23 76.87
N SER A 7 -23.73 -8.11 75.62
CA SER A 7 -24.47 -7.63 74.43
C SER A 7 -24.31 -6.18 73.95
N ASN A 8 -23.86 -6.09 72.69
CA ASN A 8 -24.19 -5.16 71.58
C ASN A 8 -23.98 -3.65 71.82
N TYR A 9 -23.33 -2.86 70.96
CA TYR A 9 -23.46 -2.74 69.51
C TYR A 9 -22.31 -1.83 68.98
N MET A 10 -21.92 -2.07 67.72
CA MET A 10 -21.04 -1.32 66.79
C MET A 10 -20.13 -0.17 67.28
N SER A 11 -18.84 -0.24 66.93
CA SER A 11 -18.19 0.60 65.90
C SER A 11 -16.67 0.73 66.15
N ALA A 12 -15.94 0.97 65.05
CA ALA A 12 -14.55 1.40 64.93
C ALA A 12 -13.44 0.34 64.75
N ALA A 13 -12.54 0.71 63.83
CA ALA A 13 -11.23 0.14 63.46
C ALA A 13 -11.29 -1.06 62.50
N ASN A 14 -11.13 -0.81 61.19
CA ASN A 14 -9.84 -0.83 60.47
C ASN A 14 -9.09 -2.14 60.61
N LEU A 15 -8.89 -2.83 59.47
CA LEU A 15 -7.62 -3.39 58.97
C LEU A 15 -7.90 -4.56 58.00
N GLN A 16 -8.16 -4.25 56.73
CA GLN A 16 -7.90 -5.15 55.61
C GLN A 16 -7.83 -4.27 54.35
N ALA A 17 -6.62 -3.92 53.93
CA ALA A 17 -5.86 -4.68 52.95
C ALA A 17 -6.56 -4.65 51.59
N GLY A 18 -5.89 -3.99 50.63
CA GLY A 18 -6.46 -3.49 49.39
C GLY A 18 -7.03 -4.59 48.51
N TRP A 19 -8.32 -4.45 48.20
CA TRP A 19 -8.91 -5.03 47.01
C TRP A 19 -8.67 -4.04 45.88
N ILE A 20 -7.65 -4.33 45.08
CA ILE A 20 -7.43 -3.68 43.78
C ILE A 20 -8.56 -4.19 42.89
N THR A 21 -9.68 -3.47 42.85
CA THR A 21 -10.58 -3.49 41.70
C THR A 21 -9.86 -2.74 40.59
N MET A 22 -9.29 -3.46 39.64
CA MET A 22 -8.85 -2.88 38.37
C MET A 22 -10.08 -2.27 37.70
N PRO A 23 -10.13 -0.94 37.46
CA PRO A 23 -11.05 -0.41 36.47
C PRO A 23 -10.65 -0.96 35.11
N GLU A 24 -11.66 -1.28 34.30
CA GLU A 24 -11.58 -1.66 32.90
C GLU A 24 -10.37 -1.07 32.16
N THR A 25 -9.73 -1.94 31.37
CA THR A 25 -8.83 -1.59 30.27
C THR A 25 -9.15 -0.21 29.71
N PRO A 26 -8.20 0.75 29.73
CA PRO A 26 -8.48 2.08 29.22
C PRO A 26 -8.93 1.96 27.76
N PRO A 27 -10.00 2.67 27.35
CA PRO A 27 -10.33 2.76 25.93
C PRO A 27 -9.07 3.26 25.22
N HIS A 28 -8.72 2.66 24.09
CA HIS A 28 -7.58 3.11 23.29
C HIS A 28 -7.78 4.61 22.97
N ILE A 29 -7.13 5.48 23.74
CA ILE A 29 -7.08 6.91 23.49
C ILE A 29 -6.07 7.08 22.37
N PHE A 30 -6.54 7.46 21.19
CA PHE A 30 -5.65 7.89 20.13
C PHE A 30 -4.94 9.17 20.57
N HIS A 31 -3.62 9.10 20.62
CA HIS A 31 -2.73 10.20 20.99
C HIS A 31 -2.78 11.36 19.96
N PRO A 32 -2.43 12.59 20.38
CA PRO A 32 -2.66 13.81 19.61
C PRO A 32 -1.96 13.79 18.24
N PHE A 33 -2.69 14.32 17.26
CA PHE A 33 -2.42 14.30 15.82
C PHE A 33 -1.11 14.95 15.34
N PHE A 34 -0.34 15.64 16.19
CA PHE A 34 0.87 16.35 15.77
C PHE A 34 2.00 16.28 16.82
N SER A 35 2.90 15.31 16.66
CA SER A 35 4.20 15.31 17.37
C SER A 35 5.38 14.85 16.50
N THR A 36 5.17 14.51 15.23
CA THR A 36 6.25 14.20 14.29
C THR A 36 6.03 14.95 12.99
N ARG A 37 6.98 15.83 12.64
CA ARG A 37 7.10 16.45 11.31
C ARG A 37 7.36 15.33 10.30
N ASP A 38 6.66 15.39 9.17
CA ASP A 38 6.92 14.63 7.94
C ASP A 38 6.41 13.18 7.89
N ALA A 39 5.08 13.05 7.83
CA ALA A 39 4.44 12.00 7.04
C ALA A 39 3.06 12.49 6.55
N GLN A 40 3.04 13.55 5.74
CA GLN A 40 1.85 13.87 4.96
C GLN A 40 1.89 13.06 3.67
N GLN A 41 1.25 11.89 3.67
CA GLN A 41 0.70 11.38 2.42
C GLN A 41 -0.48 12.25 2.06
N THR A 42 -0.26 13.18 1.13
CA THR A 42 -1.32 14.03 0.60
C THR A 42 -2.18 13.21 -0.35
N CYS A 43 -3.23 12.56 0.15
CA CYS A 43 -4.29 12.08 -0.72
C CYS A 43 -5.13 13.28 -1.17
N MET A 44 -4.83 13.82 -2.36
CA MET A 44 -5.70 14.82 -2.97
C MET A 44 -6.88 14.11 -3.63
N SER A 45 -8.08 14.30 -3.06
CA SER A 45 -9.34 13.88 -3.67
C SER A 45 -9.99 15.09 -4.34
N MET A 46 -10.35 14.94 -5.61
CA MET A 46 -11.19 15.90 -6.32
C MET A 46 -12.65 15.46 -6.25
N GLN A 47 -13.50 16.30 -5.67
CA GLN A 47 -14.95 16.16 -5.73
C GLN A 47 -15.43 16.68 -7.10
N ASN A 48 -15.73 15.78 -8.04
CA ASN A 48 -16.44 16.17 -9.26
C ASN A 48 -17.96 16.12 -9.01
N ALA A 49 -18.61 17.28 -9.09
CA ALA A 49 -20.00 17.48 -8.69
C ALA A 49 -21.07 17.00 -9.68
N ASN A 50 -20.72 16.34 -10.80
CA ASN A 50 -21.65 16.11 -11.91
C ASN A 50 -21.79 14.65 -12.39
N GLU A 51 -21.22 13.67 -11.70
CA GLU A 51 -21.40 12.24 -12.02
C GLU A 51 -21.94 11.46 -10.82
N SER A 52 -22.52 10.28 -11.07
CA SER A 52 -23.19 9.46 -10.06
C SER A 52 -22.41 9.40 -8.73
N PRO A 53 -23.07 9.55 -7.57
CA PRO A 53 -22.42 9.76 -6.28
C PRO A 53 -21.47 8.64 -5.84
N THR A 54 -21.56 7.45 -6.44
CA THR A 54 -20.70 6.30 -6.13
C THR A 54 -19.31 6.35 -6.75
N LEU A 55 -19.08 7.16 -7.81
CA LEU A 55 -17.80 7.18 -8.55
C LEU A 55 -16.97 8.43 -8.23
N ALA A 56 -17.63 9.54 -7.89
CA ALA A 56 -16.99 10.82 -7.57
C ALA A 56 -16.17 10.81 -6.26
N GLU A 57 -16.36 9.82 -5.39
CA GLU A 57 -15.65 9.69 -4.11
C GLU A 57 -14.25 9.05 -4.24
N LEU A 58 -13.92 8.43 -5.38
CA LEU A 58 -12.72 7.59 -5.54
C LEU A 58 -11.60 8.28 -6.33
N SER A 59 -11.49 9.61 -6.26
CA SER A 59 -10.29 10.28 -6.79
C SER A 59 -9.16 10.20 -5.77
N ALA A 60 -8.05 9.54 -6.11
CA ALA A 60 -6.87 9.47 -5.26
C ALA A 60 -5.59 9.63 -6.09
N LEU A 61 -4.77 10.62 -5.74
CA LEU A 61 -3.43 10.81 -6.29
C LEU A 61 -2.39 10.28 -5.28
N VAL A 62 -1.53 9.38 -5.75
CA VAL A 62 -0.41 8.80 -4.99
C VAL A 62 0.89 9.06 -5.73
N MET A 63 1.96 9.36 -4.99
CA MET A 63 3.28 9.62 -5.54
C MET A 63 4.31 8.66 -4.93
N HIS A 64 5.36 8.36 -5.69
CA HIS A 64 6.48 7.53 -5.25
C HIS A 64 7.82 8.08 -5.75
N PRO A 65 8.90 8.00 -4.94
CA PRO A 65 8.92 7.58 -3.53
C PRO A 65 8.17 8.54 -2.60
N PRO A 66 7.67 8.07 -1.44
CA PRO A 66 6.98 8.92 -0.48
C PRO A 66 7.94 9.86 0.27
N HIS A 67 9.22 9.50 0.35
CA HIS A 67 10.29 10.33 0.89
C HIS A 67 11.29 10.68 -0.21
N GLY A 68 11.72 11.94 -0.25
CA GLY A 68 12.60 12.46 -1.29
C GLY A 68 11.82 13.07 -2.46
N GLU A 69 12.44 13.08 -3.64
CA GLU A 69 11.82 13.64 -4.85
C GLU A 69 10.96 12.58 -5.53
N PRO A 70 9.62 12.73 -5.56
CA PRO A 70 8.77 11.81 -6.29
C PRO A 70 9.09 11.87 -7.78
N ASN A 71 9.24 10.70 -8.39
CA ASN A 71 9.51 10.56 -9.83
C ASN A 71 8.39 9.84 -10.57
N LYS A 72 7.41 9.31 -9.85
CA LYS A 72 6.24 8.62 -10.39
C LYS A 72 4.98 9.06 -9.66
N PHE A 73 3.88 9.08 -10.38
CA PHE A 73 2.55 9.26 -9.81
C PHE A 73 1.58 8.20 -10.34
N LEU A 74 0.57 7.93 -9.53
CA LEU A 74 -0.61 7.19 -9.92
C LEU A 74 -1.82 8.02 -9.52
N TRP A 75 -2.72 8.22 -10.48
CA TRP A 75 -4.00 8.87 -10.24
C TRP A 75 -5.14 7.89 -10.51
N LEU A 76 -5.84 7.52 -9.44
CA LEU A 76 -7.13 6.85 -9.52
C LEU A 76 -8.21 7.92 -9.72
N GLY A 77 -8.98 7.81 -10.80
CA GLY A 77 -10.06 8.75 -11.11
C GLY A 77 -11.29 8.04 -11.70
N PRO A 78 -12.33 8.79 -12.07
CA PRO A 78 -13.58 8.22 -12.58
C PRO A 78 -13.42 7.43 -13.89
N SER A 79 -12.51 7.85 -14.77
CA SER A 79 -12.27 7.17 -16.05
C SER A 79 -11.41 5.91 -15.90
N GLY A 80 -10.60 5.83 -14.86
CA GLY A 80 -9.64 4.74 -14.70
C GLY A 80 -8.47 5.11 -13.79
N ILE A 81 -7.32 4.53 -14.12
CA ILE A 81 -6.07 4.64 -13.37
C ILE A 81 -5.01 5.17 -14.32
N THR A 82 -4.56 6.40 -14.09
CA THR A 82 -3.48 7.02 -14.84
C THR A 82 -2.16 6.82 -14.10
N ILE A 83 -1.11 6.45 -14.83
CA ILE A 83 0.25 6.33 -14.30
C ILE A 83 1.15 7.26 -15.10
N GLY A 84 2.05 7.95 -14.41
CA GLY A 84 2.97 8.84 -15.07
C GLY A 84 4.23 9.12 -14.28
N LYS A 85 5.06 9.99 -14.86
CA LYS A 85 6.29 10.48 -14.25
C LYS A 85 6.10 11.87 -13.70
N VAL A 86 6.84 12.17 -12.65
CA VAL A 86 6.93 13.49 -12.06
C VAL A 86 8.33 14.05 -12.34
N ASN A 87 8.40 15.21 -12.98
CA ASN A 87 9.61 15.96 -13.22
C ASN A 87 9.52 17.33 -12.53
N LEU A 88 10.03 17.40 -11.30
CA LEU A 88 10.00 18.64 -10.51
C LEU A 88 10.91 19.74 -11.07
N SER A 89 11.83 19.38 -11.97
CA SER A 89 12.79 20.31 -12.61
C SER A 89 12.28 20.88 -13.93
N ALA A 90 11.00 20.67 -14.26
CA ALA A 90 10.43 21.13 -15.53
C ALA A 90 10.31 22.67 -15.59
N ASP A 91 10.73 23.26 -16.72
CA ASP A 91 10.67 24.72 -16.94
C ASP A 91 9.23 25.26 -16.94
N LYS A 92 8.26 24.45 -17.35
CA LYS A 92 6.85 24.82 -17.43
C LYS A 92 6.04 23.99 -16.43
N PRO A 93 5.13 24.60 -15.65
CA PRO A 93 4.31 23.87 -14.69
C PRO A 93 3.49 22.70 -15.27
N ARG A 94 3.10 22.82 -16.55
CA ARG A 94 2.35 21.77 -17.27
C ARG A 94 3.20 20.53 -17.62
N ASP A 95 4.52 20.67 -17.63
CA ASP A 95 5.46 19.60 -17.99
C ASP A 95 5.94 18.84 -16.72
N ILE A 96 5.41 19.20 -15.53
CA ILE A 96 5.74 18.56 -14.25
C ILE A 96 5.20 17.13 -14.17
N MET A 97 3.98 16.91 -14.68
CA MET A 97 3.36 15.58 -14.72
C MET A 97 3.27 15.11 -16.16
N GLU A 98 3.97 14.03 -16.47
CA GLU A 98 3.94 13.38 -17.77
C GLU A 98 3.12 12.09 -17.65
N GLU A 99 1.95 12.06 -18.28
CA GLU A 99 1.15 10.84 -18.39
C GLU A 99 1.86 9.84 -19.29
N VAL A 100 2.14 8.65 -18.73
CA VAL A 100 2.79 7.56 -19.47
C VAL A 100 1.74 6.55 -19.93
N ASP A 101 0.69 6.34 -19.13
CA ASP A 101 -0.31 5.32 -19.41
C ASP A 101 -1.64 5.58 -18.69
N HIS A 102 -2.73 5.07 -19.27
CA HIS A 102 -4.07 5.07 -18.68
C HIS A 102 -4.73 3.70 -18.79
N MET A 103 -5.28 3.20 -17.68
CA MET A 103 -6.00 1.93 -17.60
C MET A 103 -7.45 2.17 -17.19
N ASP A 104 -8.39 1.79 -18.06
CA ASP A 104 -9.81 1.86 -17.73
C ASP A 104 -10.18 0.93 -16.56
N HIS A 105 -11.19 1.31 -15.79
CA HIS A 105 -11.77 0.44 -14.76
C HIS A 105 -12.26 -0.88 -15.37
N ARG A 106 -11.93 -1.99 -14.71
CA ARG A 106 -12.37 -3.31 -15.13
C ARG A 106 -13.90 -3.38 -15.04
N ARG A 107 -14.53 -4.04 -16.02
CA ARG A 107 -15.95 -4.41 -15.95
C ARG A 107 -16.09 -5.90 -15.68
N VAL A 108 -16.83 -6.25 -14.62
CA VAL A 108 -17.18 -7.63 -14.27
C VAL A 108 -18.69 -7.73 -14.25
N GLU A 109 -19.26 -8.65 -15.05
CA GLU A 109 -20.72 -8.83 -15.16
C GLU A 109 -21.48 -7.53 -15.49
N GLY A 110 -20.88 -6.66 -16.31
CA GLY A 110 -21.45 -5.37 -16.70
C GLY A 110 -21.32 -4.26 -15.65
N ARG A 111 -20.83 -4.56 -14.45
CA ARG A 111 -20.57 -3.59 -13.38
C ARG A 111 -19.11 -3.14 -13.40
N LEU A 112 -18.90 -1.85 -13.16
CA LEU A 112 -17.55 -1.30 -12.95
C LEU A 112 -17.01 -1.82 -11.62
N GLU A 113 -15.85 -2.46 -11.67
CA GLU A 113 -15.09 -2.85 -10.50
C GLU A 113 -14.07 -1.74 -10.22
N CYS A 114 -14.43 -0.83 -9.32
CA CYS A 114 -13.58 0.28 -8.93
C CYS A 114 -12.81 -0.09 -7.65
N PRO A 115 -11.51 0.20 -7.58
CA PRO A 115 -10.75 -0.01 -6.35
C PRO A 115 -11.16 1.01 -5.29
N VAL A 116 -11.25 0.55 -4.04
CA VAL A 116 -11.53 1.36 -2.85
C VAL A 116 -10.29 2.05 -2.28
N GLY A 117 -9.10 1.62 -2.71
CA GLY A 117 -7.84 2.19 -2.28
C GLY A 117 -6.72 1.82 -3.24
N VAL A 118 -5.68 2.66 -3.26
CA VAL A 118 -4.53 2.47 -4.12
C VAL A 118 -3.23 2.80 -3.38
N SER A 119 -2.18 2.05 -3.69
CA SER A 119 -0.81 2.31 -3.26
C SER A 119 0.15 2.12 -4.43
N LEU A 120 1.25 2.84 -4.40
CA LEU A 120 2.31 2.76 -5.41
C LEU A 120 3.62 2.32 -4.73
N SER A 121 4.37 1.46 -5.40
CA SER A 121 5.75 1.09 -5.06
C SER A 121 6.67 1.35 -6.26
N GLU A 122 7.92 0.89 -6.20
CA GLU A 122 8.88 1.17 -7.27
C GLU A 122 8.52 0.47 -8.59
N TYR A 123 7.99 -0.75 -8.53
CA TYR A 123 7.70 -1.57 -9.71
C TYR A 123 6.22 -1.99 -9.82
N HIS A 124 5.42 -1.80 -8.79
CA HIS A 124 4.02 -2.24 -8.74
C HIS A 124 3.07 -1.14 -8.29
N MET A 125 1.82 -1.30 -8.71
CA MET A 125 0.68 -0.61 -8.12
C MET A 125 -0.22 -1.64 -7.44
N LEU A 126 -0.69 -1.31 -6.24
CA LEU A 126 -1.59 -2.16 -5.48
C LEU A 126 -2.98 -1.53 -5.53
N LEU A 127 -3.97 -2.30 -5.97
CA LEU A 127 -5.37 -1.90 -6.08
C LEU A 127 -6.19 -2.75 -5.13
N ALA A 128 -6.74 -2.12 -4.09
CA ALA A 128 -7.66 -2.75 -3.17
C ALA A 128 -9.08 -2.68 -3.73
N TYR A 129 -9.71 -3.83 -3.91
CA TYR A 129 -11.12 -3.98 -4.25
C TYR A 129 -11.89 -4.48 -3.02
N PRO A 130 -13.23 -4.47 -3.04
CA PRO A 130 -14.01 -4.85 -1.86
C PRO A 130 -13.61 -6.19 -1.24
N HIS A 131 -13.22 -7.21 -1.99
CA HIS A 131 -12.92 -8.56 -1.46
C HIS A 131 -11.57 -9.12 -1.93
N LYS A 132 -10.74 -8.29 -2.57
CA LYS A 132 -9.44 -8.72 -3.07
C LYS A 132 -8.45 -7.56 -3.14
N LEU A 133 -7.17 -7.89 -3.10
CA LEU A 133 -6.07 -6.97 -3.35
C LEU A 133 -5.28 -7.49 -4.55
N ASN A 134 -5.12 -6.64 -5.56
CA ASN A 134 -4.36 -6.98 -6.76
C ASN A 134 -3.12 -6.11 -6.85
N ALA A 135 -1.95 -6.72 -6.95
CA ALA A 135 -0.72 -6.03 -7.32
C ALA A 135 -0.49 -6.19 -8.83
N PHE A 136 -0.39 -5.07 -9.53
CA PHE A 136 -0.08 -5.00 -10.95
C PHE A 136 1.35 -4.54 -11.13
N SER A 137 2.06 -5.12 -12.08
CA SER A 137 3.34 -4.55 -12.52
C SER A 137 3.08 -3.26 -13.31
N ILE A 138 3.77 -2.19 -12.96
CA ILE A 138 3.72 -0.91 -13.70
C ILE A 138 4.18 -1.11 -15.14
N TYR A 139 5.10 -2.04 -15.38
CA TYR A 139 5.67 -2.26 -16.70
C TYR A 139 4.80 -3.15 -17.58
N THR A 140 4.41 -4.33 -17.09
CA THR A 140 3.67 -5.30 -17.92
C THR A 140 2.16 -5.09 -17.86
N LYS A 141 1.66 -4.32 -16.88
CA LYS A 141 0.22 -4.10 -16.63
C LYS A 141 -0.54 -5.40 -16.32
N THR A 142 0.18 -6.44 -15.95
CA THR A 142 -0.39 -7.74 -15.56
C THR A 142 -0.48 -7.84 -14.05
N VAL A 143 -1.49 -8.55 -13.56
CA VAL A 143 -1.57 -8.94 -12.15
C VAL A 143 -0.42 -9.89 -11.85
N VAL A 144 0.47 -9.51 -10.92
CA VAL A 144 1.59 -10.35 -10.46
C VAL A 144 1.28 -11.04 -9.14
N TYR A 145 0.31 -10.51 -8.40
CA TYR A 145 -0.13 -11.04 -7.12
C TYR A 145 -1.59 -10.68 -6.90
N GLU A 146 -2.35 -11.64 -6.41
CA GLU A 146 -3.76 -11.48 -6.04
C GLU A 146 -3.96 -12.14 -4.67
N ASP A 147 -4.59 -11.41 -3.76
CA ASP A 147 -5.00 -11.91 -2.46
C ASP A 147 -6.50 -11.72 -2.31
N VAL A 148 -7.23 -12.82 -2.17
CA VAL A 148 -8.69 -12.85 -2.00
C VAL A 148 -8.97 -13.39 -0.61
N TRP A 149 -9.69 -12.63 0.21
CA TRP A 149 -10.01 -13.03 1.57
C TRP A 149 -11.46 -13.48 1.73
N PRO A 150 -11.78 -14.28 2.77
CA PRO A 150 -13.14 -14.68 3.07
C PRO A 150 -14.06 -13.50 3.34
N GLN A 151 -15.34 -13.64 2.98
CA GLN A 151 -16.36 -12.60 3.22
C GLN A 151 -16.49 -12.23 4.71
N ASP A 152 -16.15 -13.16 5.60
CA ASP A 152 -16.11 -12.95 7.05
C ASP A 152 -15.16 -11.83 7.45
N TYR A 153 -14.11 -11.53 6.68
CA TYR A 153 -13.22 -10.41 7.02
C TYR A 153 -13.83 -9.06 6.63
N GLY A 154 -14.97 -9.06 5.94
CA GLY A 154 -15.67 -7.88 5.48
C GLY A 154 -14.98 -7.20 4.30
N ASN A 155 -15.62 -6.14 3.81
CA ASN A 155 -15.12 -5.43 2.64
C ASN A 155 -13.90 -4.59 3.00
N ALA A 156 -12.95 -4.48 2.07
CA ALA A 156 -11.91 -3.46 2.15
C ALA A 156 -12.54 -2.08 2.23
N VAL A 157 -12.01 -1.27 3.13
CA VAL A 157 -12.42 0.12 3.35
C VAL A 157 -11.35 1.07 2.81
N GLY A 158 -10.09 0.63 2.81
CA GLY A 158 -9.02 1.36 2.14
C GLY A 158 -7.65 0.71 2.29
N LEU A 159 -6.67 1.34 1.66
CA LEU A 159 -5.29 0.88 1.56
C LEU A 159 -4.37 2.09 1.82
N VAL A 160 -3.38 1.91 2.68
CA VAL A 160 -2.39 2.95 3.02
C VAL A 160 -0.99 2.36 2.96
N ASN A 161 -0.02 3.16 2.51
CA ASN A 161 1.39 2.81 2.54
C ASN A 161 2.03 3.48 3.76
N ASP A 162 2.73 2.73 4.61
CA ASP A 162 3.57 3.31 5.64
C ASP A 162 4.94 3.64 5.05
N PRO A 163 5.27 4.93 4.86
CA PRO A 163 6.48 5.33 4.16
C PRO A 163 7.76 5.07 4.97
N THR A 164 7.65 4.83 6.28
CA THR A 164 8.81 4.50 7.13
C THR A 164 9.15 3.02 7.07
N SER A 165 8.13 2.15 7.08
CA SER A 165 8.34 0.70 7.08
C SER A 165 8.22 0.05 5.69
N GLU A 166 7.76 0.81 4.70
CA GLU A 166 7.40 0.37 3.35
C GLU A 166 6.33 -0.74 3.31
N PHE A 167 5.61 -0.93 4.41
CA PHE A 167 4.47 -1.84 4.47
C PHE A 167 3.23 -1.20 3.86
N GLN A 168 2.45 -2.00 3.14
CA GLN A 168 1.10 -1.62 2.72
C GLN A 168 0.10 -2.23 3.68
N TRP A 169 -0.74 -1.38 4.27
CA TRP A 169 -1.77 -1.75 5.22
C TRP A 169 -3.13 -1.65 4.56
N LEU A 170 -3.80 -2.79 4.47
CA LEU A 170 -5.18 -2.87 4.03
C LEU A 170 -6.06 -3.00 5.25
N PHE A 171 -7.12 -2.21 5.33
CA PHE A 171 -8.08 -2.29 6.41
C PHE A 171 -9.45 -2.66 5.86
N THR A 172 -10.06 -3.66 6.48
CA THR A 172 -11.43 -4.07 6.25
C THR A 172 -12.29 -3.64 7.42
N LYS A 173 -13.61 -3.87 7.34
CA LYS A 173 -14.51 -3.60 8.48
C LYS A 173 -14.21 -4.43 9.73
N GLN A 174 -13.46 -5.52 9.62
CA GLN A 174 -13.28 -6.50 10.70
C GLN A 174 -11.82 -6.84 11.01
N MET A 175 -10.89 -6.57 10.09
CA MET A 175 -9.49 -6.96 10.21
C MET A 175 -8.56 -5.96 9.52
N THR A 176 -7.30 -5.95 9.94
CA THR A 176 -6.22 -5.22 9.27
C THR A 176 -5.19 -6.22 8.73
N MET A 177 -4.86 -6.12 7.46
CA MET A 177 -3.91 -7.00 6.77
C MET A 177 -2.65 -6.22 6.41
N LYS A 178 -1.48 -6.85 6.60
CA LYS A 178 -0.18 -6.26 6.33
C LYS A 178 0.46 -6.93 5.12
N TYR A 179 0.84 -6.12 4.13
CA TYR A 179 1.58 -6.54 2.96
C TYR A 179 2.98 -5.92 2.97
N LYS A 180 3.96 -6.68 2.48
CA LYS A 180 5.32 -6.21 2.23
C LYS A 180 5.74 -6.65 0.84
N PRO A 181 6.29 -5.75 0.00
CA PRO A 181 6.95 -6.16 -1.23
C PRO A 181 8.18 -7.01 -0.85
N MET A 182 8.15 -8.29 -1.18
CA MET A 182 9.29 -9.19 -0.96
C MET A 182 9.99 -9.39 -2.29
N ASP A 183 11.21 -8.84 -2.41
CA ASP A 183 12.06 -8.98 -3.60
C ASP A 183 11.35 -8.50 -4.89
N GLU A 184 10.77 -7.31 -4.83
CA GLU A 184 9.92 -6.72 -5.88
C GLU A 184 10.64 -6.60 -7.24
N SER A 185 11.97 -6.45 -7.21
CA SER A 185 12.81 -6.35 -8.41
C SER A 185 13.11 -7.71 -9.08
N ARG A 186 12.66 -8.83 -8.50
CA ARG A 186 13.11 -10.19 -8.87
C ARG A 186 13.03 -10.51 -10.36
N TYR A 187 11.91 -10.19 -10.99
CA TYR A 187 11.65 -10.54 -12.39
C TYR A 187 11.67 -9.34 -13.32
N VAL A 188 12.03 -8.16 -12.83
CA VAL A 188 12.02 -6.92 -13.63
C VAL A 188 13.02 -6.99 -14.78
N TRP A 189 14.17 -7.67 -14.59
CA TRP A 189 15.15 -7.89 -15.65
C TRP A 189 14.58 -8.66 -16.85
N ARG A 190 13.65 -9.60 -16.64
CA ARG A 190 12.98 -10.32 -17.75
C ARG A 190 12.14 -9.38 -18.58
N VAL A 191 11.42 -8.46 -17.93
CA VAL A 191 10.58 -7.48 -18.64
C VAL A 191 11.43 -6.62 -19.58
N PHE A 192 12.60 -6.15 -19.11
CA PHE A 192 13.52 -5.40 -19.98
C PHE A 192 14.17 -6.27 -21.05
N LEU A 193 14.49 -7.52 -20.71
CA LEU A 193 15.06 -8.48 -21.66
C LEU A 193 14.10 -8.79 -22.81
N GLU A 194 12.81 -9.01 -22.52
CA GLU A 194 11.75 -9.26 -23.51
C GLU A 194 11.47 -8.03 -24.37
N ARG A 195 11.63 -6.83 -23.82
CA ARG A 195 11.57 -5.57 -24.58
C ARG A 195 12.79 -5.31 -25.45
N GLY A 196 13.83 -6.13 -25.34
CA GLY A 196 15.10 -5.94 -26.05
C GLY A 196 15.98 -4.82 -25.48
N ASP A 197 15.69 -4.30 -24.29
CA ASP A 197 16.52 -3.33 -23.57
C ASP A 197 17.56 -4.08 -22.71
N TYR A 198 18.56 -4.65 -23.40
CA TYR A 198 19.60 -5.46 -22.76
C TYR A 198 20.45 -4.65 -21.77
N ALA A 199 20.64 -3.35 -22.00
CA ALA A 199 21.44 -2.51 -21.12
C ALA A 199 20.80 -2.40 -19.73
N LYS A 200 19.49 -2.09 -19.66
CA LYS A 200 18.77 -2.04 -18.38
C LYS A 200 18.62 -3.41 -17.75
N ALA A 201 18.31 -4.44 -18.54
CA ALA A 201 18.21 -5.81 -18.04
C ALA A 201 19.52 -6.26 -17.38
N LEU A 202 20.66 -5.97 -18.00
CA LEU A 202 21.99 -6.33 -17.50
C LEU A 202 22.36 -5.53 -16.24
N MET A 203 22.04 -4.23 -16.20
CA MET A 203 22.25 -3.40 -15.01
C MET A 203 21.50 -3.97 -13.79
N ILE A 204 20.22 -4.31 -13.96
CA ILE A 204 19.40 -4.90 -12.90
C ILE A 204 19.95 -6.28 -12.50
N ALA A 205 20.26 -7.14 -13.46
CA ALA A 205 20.80 -8.47 -13.17
C ALA A 205 22.16 -8.41 -12.44
N ARG A 206 23.05 -7.47 -12.82
CA ARG A 206 24.32 -7.22 -12.13
C ARG A 206 24.13 -6.77 -10.69
N SER A 207 23.17 -5.89 -10.44
CA SER A 207 22.87 -5.43 -9.07
C SER A 207 22.41 -6.57 -8.15
N ARG A 208 21.94 -7.69 -8.73
CA ARG A 208 21.37 -8.84 -8.02
C ARG A 208 22.23 -10.10 -8.12
N LEU A 209 23.49 -9.98 -8.55
CA LEU A 209 24.38 -11.11 -8.84
C LEU A 209 24.66 -12.02 -7.63
N GLN A 210 24.57 -11.49 -6.41
CA GLN A 210 24.72 -12.26 -5.17
C GLN A 210 23.49 -13.11 -4.83
N ILE A 211 22.31 -12.74 -5.33
CA ILE A 211 21.04 -13.40 -5.02
C ILE A 211 20.63 -14.35 -6.15
N ASP A 212 20.80 -13.89 -7.39
CA ASP A 212 20.37 -14.58 -8.60
C ASP A 212 21.44 -14.41 -9.70
N PRO A 213 22.54 -15.20 -9.64
CA PRO A 213 23.58 -15.15 -10.67
C PRO A 213 23.08 -15.64 -12.03
N GLU A 214 22.09 -16.56 -12.06
CA GLU A 214 21.52 -17.10 -13.30
C GLU A 214 20.84 -16.01 -14.14
N ALA A 215 20.18 -15.03 -13.51
CA ALA A 215 19.59 -13.89 -14.22
C ALA A 215 20.62 -13.14 -15.07
N HIS A 216 21.84 -12.95 -14.56
CA HIS A 216 22.90 -12.25 -15.29
C HIS A 216 23.39 -13.06 -16.50
N GLU A 217 23.61 -14.36 -16.32
CA GLU A 217 24.03 -15.25 -17.40
C GLU A 217 22.98 -15.35 -18.51
N LEU A 218 21.69 -15.43 -18.14
CA LEU A 218 20.57 -15.48 -19.09
C LEU A 218 20.47 -14.21 -19.94
N VAL A 219 20.65 -13.04 -19.33
CA VAL A 219 20.64 -11.76 -20.06
C VAL A 219 21.80 -11.70 -21.05
N LEU A 220 23.01 -12.10 -20.65
CA LEU A 220 24.18 -12.14 -21.53
C LEU A 220 24.01 -13.12 -22.69
N LYS A 221 23.47 -14.31 -22.42
CA LYS A 221 23.20 -15.32 -23.45
C LYS A 221 22.25 -14.78 -24.51
N ARG A 222 21.10 -14.23 -24.10
CA ARG A 222 20.13 -13.64 -25.03
C ARG A 222 20.68 -12.43 -25.79
N GLN A 223 21.56 -11.65 -25.16
CA GLN A 223 22.22 -10.53 -25.83
C GLN A 223 23.16 -11.04 -26.93
N ALA A 224 23.95 -12.08 -26.65
CA ALA A 224 24.83 -12.70 -27.64
C ALA A 224 24.03 -13.35 -28.79
N GLU A 225 22.95 -14.07 -28.49
CA GLU A 225 22.06 -14.66 -29.51
C GLU A 225 21.50 -13.59 -30.47
N LYS A 226 21.12 -12.42 -29.95
CA LYS A 226 20.68 -11.30 -30.79
C LYS A 226 21.81 -10.79 -31.70
N PHE A 227 23.00 -10.56 -31.16
CA PHE A 227 24.15 -10.12 -31.97
C PHE A 227 24.53 -11.11 -33.06
N LEU A 228 24.37 -12.42 -32.80
CA LEU A 228 24.61 -13.47 -33.79
C LEU A 228 23.50 -13.53 -34.86
N ALA A 229 22.27 -13.15 -34.54
CA ALA A 229 21.17 -13.09 -35.50
C ALA A 229 21.22 -11.84 -36.39
N ASP A 230 21.75 -10.73 -35.85
CA ASP A 230 21.85 -9.43 -36.54
C ASP A 230 23.11 -9.30 -37.42
N GLY A 231 24.09 -10.23 -37.32
CA GLY A 231 25.36 -10.23 -38.04
C GLY A 231 25.42 -11.25 -39.18
#